data_AF-A0A9N9JSU8-F1
#
_entry.id   AF-A0A9N9JSU8-F1
#
_cell.length_a   1.000
_cell.length_b   1.000
_cell.length_c   1.000
_cell.angle_alpha   90.00
_cell.angle_beta   90.00
_cell.angle_gamma   90.00
#
_symmetry.space_group_name_H-M   'P 1'
#
loop_
_entity.id
_entity.type
_entity.pdbx_description
1 polymer ?
#
loop_
_entity_poly.entity_id
_entity_poly.type
_entity_poly.pdbx_seq_one_letter_code
_entity_poly.pdbx_strand_id
1 'polypeptide(L)'
;QSSNNEKSKTWVDLGDLIEISKISLNNSNMPIDYLQNYKENDFIDLDLNNFSNIKIKIVENDIIFSKKNFNKLIDIIINQTNQISQQKSFSTQLQLLTKTLYKYEDKNNDYLLDSDCFKQLIETEESQLIGFLDEMTNALVPKRRTEKNKKKAQQKIISQYYLLAGLRNQNINKYKTNLSLYLSSCGLSSTGIDFLMRAGITI
;
A
#
# COMPACT_ATOMS: atom_id res chain seq x y z
N GLN A 1 -21.88 -57.28 27.99
CA GLN A 1 -21.89 -56.66 26.65
C GLN A 1 -22.00 -55.16 26.83
N SER A 2 -20.89 -54.44 26.70
CA SER A 2 -20.84 -52.97 26.75
C SER A 2 -20.24 -52.51 25.43
N SER A 3 -21.09 -51.99 24.54
CA SER A 3 -20.70 -51.47 23.23
C SER A 3 -20.04 -50.11 23.37
N ASN A 4 -18.74 -50.05 23.05
CA ASN A 4 -18.02 -48.81 22.81
C ASN A 4 -18.61 -48.12 21.58
N ASN A 5 -19.19 -46.94 21.79
CA ASN A 5 -19.70 -46.09 20.73
C ASN A 5 -18.58 -45.11 20.32
N GLU A 6 -17.63 -45.57 19.50
CA GLU A 6 -16.65 -44.69 18.87
C GLU A 6 -17.35 -43.87 17.79
N LYS A 7 -17.55 -42.57 18.06
CA LYS A 7 -18.00 -41.61 17.05
C LYS A 7 -16.94 -41.52 15.96
N SER A 8 -17.30 -41.91 14.74
CA SER A 8 -16.45 -41.82 13.56
C SER A 8 -15.99 -40.37 13.33
N LYS A 9 -14.67 -40.18 13.21
CA LYS A 9 -14.08 -38.92 12.76
C LYS A 9 -14.25 -38.84 11.24
N THR A 10 -15.02 -37.86 10.78
CA THR A 10 -15.14 -37.54 9.36
C THR A 10 -13.96 -36.69 8.92
N TRP A 11 -13.14 -37.24 8.03
CA TRP A 11 -12.09 -36.51 7.34
C TRP A 11 -12.69 -35.84 6.09
N VAL A 12 -12.32 -34.59 5.84
CA VAL A 12 -12.64 -33.88 4.60
C VAL A 12 -11.32 -33.75 3.85
N ASP A 13 -11.20 -34.51 2.76
CA ASP A 13 -10.05 -34.44 1.85
C ASP A 13 -10.21 -33.18 0.99
N LEU A 14 -9.35 -32.19 1.24
CA LEU A 14 -9.29 -30.96 0.43
C LEU A 14 -8.26 -31.22 -0.65
N GLY A 15 -8.76 -31.61 -1.82
CA GLY A 15 -7.98 -32.02 -2.98
C GLY A 15 -6.80 -31.11 -3.33
N ASP A 16 -5.80 -31.75 -3.95
CA ASP A 16 -4.50 -31.26 -4.41
C ASP A 16 -3.76 -30.37 -3.42
N LEU A 17 -2.88 -31.01 -2.64
CA LEU A 17 -1.77 -30.37 -1.93
C LEU A 17 -1.15 -29.29 -2.82
N ILE A 18 -1.24 -28.03 -2.38
CA ILE A 18 -0.45 -26.96 -2.98
C ILE A 18 1.01 -27.28 -2.66
N GLU A 19 1.71 -27.80 -3.66
CA GLU A 19 3.15 -28.04 -3.59
C GLU A 19 3.85 -26.67 -3.51
N ILE A 20 4.23 -26.28 -2.29
CA ILE A 20 4.90 -24.99 -2.00
C ILE A 20 6.19 -24.84 -2.84
N SER A 21 6.79 -25.96 -3.26
CA SER A 21 7.95 -26.04 -4.15
C SER A 21 7.78 -25.33 -5.50
N LYS A 22 6.54 -25.08 -5.95
CA LYS A 22 6.24 -24.45 -7.26
C LYS A 22 6.05 -22.94 -7.19
N ILE A 23 6.06 -22.34 -6.00
CA ILE A 23 6.00 -20.87 -5.86
C ILE A 23 7.42 -20.33 -6.05
N SER A 24 7.66 -19.71 -7.21
CA SER A 24 8.89 -18.95 -7.50
C SER A 24 9.02 -17.76 -6.55
N LEU A 25 9.60 -17.98 -5.37
CA LEU A 25 9.93 -16.95 -4.39
C LEU A 25 11.18 -16.18 -4.87
N ASN A 26 10.96 -15.14 -5.66
CA ASN A 26 12.01 -14.17 -5.95
C ASN A 26 12.23 -13.28 -4.73
N ASN A 27 13.33 -13.53 -4.04
CA ASN A 27 14.01 -12.68 -3.05
C ASN A 27 13.34 -12.50 -1.68
N SER A 28 13.85 -13.29 -0.73
CA SER A 28 14.39 -12.91 0.59
C SER A 28 13.89 -13.78 1.75
N ASN A 29 14.81 -14.63 2.24
CA ASN A 29 14.85 -15.30 3.54
C ASN A 29 13.55 -15.98 4.03
N MET A 30 13.32 -17.15 3.44
CA MET A 30 12.64 -18.36 3.94
C MET A 30 12.02 -18.34 5.36
N PRO A 31 10.73 -18.73 5.48
CA PRO A 31 10.20 -19.41 6.65
C PRO A 31 10.19 -20.95 6.50
N ILE A 32 10.87 -21.53 5.50
CA ILE A 32 10.86 -22.99 5.25
C ILE A 32 11.62 -23.78 6.33
N ASP A 33 12.62 -23.18 7.00
CA ASP A 33 13.39 -23.85 8.07
C ASP A 33 12.83 -23.62 9.49
N TYR A 34 11.81 -22.77 9.64
CA TYR A 34 11.29 -22.41 10.96
C TYR A 34 10.58 -23.59 11.66
N LEU A 35 9.88 -24.42 10.89
CA LEU A 35 9.07 -25.52 11.43
C LEU A 35 9.88 -26.81 11.70
N GLN A 36 11.06 -26.97 11.09
CA GLN A 36 11.93 -28.14 11.29
C GLN A 36 12.47 -28.28 12.71
N ASN A 37 12.51 -27.18 13.48
CA ASN A 37 13.04 -27.13 14.84
C ASN A 37 12.01 -27.52 15.92
N TYR A 38 10.75 -27.74 15.56
CA TYR A 38 9.70 -28.07 16.52
C TYR A 38 9.52 -29.58 16.65
N LYS A 39 9.32 -30.04 17.89
CA LYS A 39 9.12 -31.46 18.19
C LYS A 39 7.80 -31.94 17.61
N GLU A 40 7.85 -33.11 17.00
CA GLU A 40 6.68 -33.82 16.50
C GLU A 40 5.66 -33.99 17.63
N ASN A 41 4.38 -33.75 17.32
CA ASN A 41 3.24 -33.76 18.22
C ASN A 41 3.09 -32.59 19.22
N ASP A 42 4.01 -31.62 19.26
CA ASP A 42 3.83 -30.43 20.09
C ASP A 42 2.94 -29.38 19.41
N PHE A 43 2.20 -28.62 20.23
CA PHE A 43 1.43 -27.48 19.76
C PHE A 43 2.34 -26.26 19.62
N ILE A 44 2.36 -25.68 18.42
CA ILE A 44 3.12 -24.48 18.10
C ILE A 44 2.14 -23.32 18.04
N ASP A 45 2.42 -22.24 18.78
CA ASP A 45 1.72 -20.97 18.62
C ASP A 45 2.40 -20.17 17.52
N LEU A 46 1.61 -19.72 16.54
CA LEU A 46 2.08 -18.87 15.45
C LEU A 46 2.10 -17.42 15.92
N ASP A 47 2.98 -17.09 16.87
CA ASP A 47 3.20 -15.73 17.36
C ASP A 47 4.03 -14.90 16.36
N LEU A 48 3.53 -14.80 15.13
CA LEU A 48 4.01 -13.91 14.10
C LEU A 48 2.88 -12.94 13.74
N ASN A 49 3.21 -11.65 13.71
CA ASN A 49 2.34 -10.50 13.40
C ASN A 49 1.00 -10.86 12.72
N ASN A 50 -0.08 -10.87 13.50
CA ASN A 50 -1.48 -11.14 13.16
C ASN A 50 -1.99 -12.60 13.29
N PHE A 51 -1.14 -13.59 13.54
CA PHE A 51 -1.56 -14.99 13.72
C PHE A 51 -1.56 -15.49 15.18
N SER A 52 -1.30 -14.59 16.14
CA SER A 52 -1.27 -14.89 17.58
C SER A 52 -2.53 -15.64 18.03
N ASN A 53 -2.37 -16.70 18.83
CA ASN A 53 -3.42 -17.58 19.33
C ASN A 53 -3.99 -18.59 18.31
N ILE A 54 -3.25 -18.90 17.25
CA ILE A 54 -3.49 -20.04 16.37
C ILE A 54 -2.50 -21.13 16.73
N LYS A 55 -3.04 -22.23 17.27
CA LYS A 55 -2.26 -23.42 17.61
C LYS A 55 -2.32 -24.44 16.48
N ILE A 56 -1.15 -24.85 16.01
CA ILE A 56 -1.00 -25.93 15.03
C ILE A 56 -0.32 -27.11 15.70
N LYS A 57 -0.61 -28.32 15.23
CA LYS A 57 0.11 -29.53 15.63
C LYS A 57 0.79 -30.10 14.39
N ILE A 58 2.09 -30.36 14.48
CA ILE A 58 2.81 -31.08 13.43
C ILE A 58 2.76 -32.57 13.75
N VAL A 59 2.34 -33.38 12.78
CA VAL A 59 2.33 -34.85 12.88
C VAL A 59 2.94 -35.38 11.59
N GLU A 60 4.09 -36.05 11.67
CA GLU A 60 4.86 -36.47 10.51
C GLU A 60 5.13 -35.31 9.53
N ASN A 61 4.58 -35.39 8.31
CA ASN A 61 4.67 -34.34 7.29
C ASN A 61 3.43 -33.43 7.22
N ASP A 62 2.46 -33.62 8.13
CA ASP A 62 1.18 -32.91 8.10
C ASP A 62 1.10 -31.81 9.17
N ILE A 63 0.36 -30.75 8.83
CA ILE A 63 -0.02 -29.67 9.75
C ILE A 63 -1.50 -29.81 10.09
N ILE A 64 -1.78 -30.10 11.36
CA ILE A 64 -3.14 -30.30 11.86
C ILE A 64 -3.62 -29.04 12.58
N PHE A 65 -4.77 -28.54 12.12
CA PHE A 65 -5.53 -27.48 12.78
C PHE A 65 -6.72 -28.06 13.54
N SER A 66 -7.01 -27.50 14.72
CA SER A 66 -8.36 -27.66 15.28
C SER A 66 -9.36 -26.88 14.42
N LYS A 67 -10.63 -27.32 14.34
CA LYS A 67 -11.68 -26.59 13.61
C LYS A 67 -11.78 -25.11 14.03
N LYS A 68 -11.59 -24.83 15.33
CA LYS A 68 -11.54 -23.47 15.88
C LYS A 68 -10.39 -22.65 15.30
N ASN A 69 -9.20 -23.24 15.22
CA ASN A 69 -8.01 -22.55 14.72
C ASN A 69 -8.03 -22.40 13.19
N PHE A 70 -8.59 -23.38 12.47
CA PHE A 70 -8.81 -23.27 11.03
C PHE A 70 -9.76 -22.11 10.71
N ASN A 71 -10.90 -22.00 11.39
CA ASN A 71 -11.82 -20.89 11.18
C ASN A 71 -11.16 -19.52 11.45
N LYS A 72 -10.39 -19.40 12.53
CA LYS A 72 -9.62 -18.17 12.81
C LYS A 72 -8.64 -17.82 11.69
N LEU A 73 -7.93 -18.82 11.15
CA LEU A 73 -7.01 -18.62 10.02
C LEU A 73 -7.76 -18.10 8.79
N ILE A 74 -8.90 -18.72 8.47
CA ILE A 74 -9.77 -18.28 7.37
C ILE A 74 -10.26 -16.84 7.59
N ASP A 75 -10.69 -16.48 8.80
CA ASP A 75 -11.11 -15.12 9.13
C ASP A 75 -9.99 -14.09 8.92
N ILE A 76 -8.74 -14.42 9.33
CA ILE A 76 -7.58 -13.56 9.11
C ILE A 76 -7.30 -13.40 7.61
N ILE A 77 -7.29 -14.50 6.85
CA ILE A 77 -7.04 -14.49 5.41
C ILE A 77 -8.10 -13.66 4.69
N ILE A 78 -9.38 -13.84 5.03
CA ILE A 78 -10.49 -13.08 4.46
C ILE A 78 -10.32 -11.60 4.79
N ASN A 79 -10.01 -11.24 6.04
CA ASN A 79 -9.83 -9.84 6.43
C ASN A 79 -8.64 -9.18 5.71
N GLN A 80 -7.52 -9.87 5.56
CA GLN A 80 -6.37 -9.38 4.79
C GLN A 80 -6.71 -9.23 3.30
N THR A 81 -7.40 -10.22 2.73
CA THR A 81 -7.83 -10.19 1.33
C THR A 81 -8.85 -9.07 1.07
N ASN A 82 -9.73 -8.80 2.03
CA ASN A 82 -10.67 -7.68 1.98
C ASN A 82 -9.95 -6.33 2.05
N GLN A 83 -8.88 -6.21 2.86
CA GLN A 83 -8.05 -5.00 2.87
C GLN A 83 -7.32 -4.79 1.53
N ILE A 84 -6.75 -5.86 0.95
CA ILE A 84 -6.05 -5.80 -0.36
C ILE A 84 -7.02 -5.46 -1.49
N SER A 85 -8.20 -6.06 -1.52
CA SER A 85 -9.23 -5.78 -2.54
C SER A 85 -9.88 -4.40 -2.40
N GLN A 86 -9.81 -3.80 -1.21
CA GLN A 86 -10.20 -2.40 -0.98
C GLN A 86 -9.08 -1.40 -1.33
N GLN A 87 -7.81 -1.83 -1.37
CA GLN A 87 -6.70 -0.98 -1.75
C GLN A 87 -6.83 -0.61 -3.23
N LYS A 88 -7.18 0.65 -3.48
CA LYS A 88 -7.36 1.15 -4.83
C LYS A 88 -6.02 1.19 -5.55
N SER A 89 -6.05 0.90 -6.85
CA SER A 89 -4.84 1.06 -7.66
C SER A 89 -4.39 2.52 -7.66
N PHE A 90 -3.07 2.73 -7.69
CA PHE A 90 -2.46 4.05 -7.83
C PHE A 90 -3.05 4.84 -9.02
N SER A 91 -3.32 4.17 -10.14
CA SER A 91 -3.95 4.77 -11.33
C SER A 91 -5.33 5.35 -11.02
N THR A 92 -6.16 4.62 -10.27
CA THR A 92 -7.49 5.07 -9.86
C THR A 92 -7.40 6.27 -8.93
N GLN A 93 -6.52 6.22 -7.92
CA GLN A 93 -6.31 7.35 -7.00
C GLN A 93 -5.79 8.59 -7.75
N LEU A 94 -4.83 8.41 -8.66
CA LEU A 94 -4.32 9.51 -9.49
C LEU A 94 -5.41 10.10 -10.39
N GLN A 95 -6.30 9.27 -10.94
CA GLN A 95 -7.44 9.73 -11.71
C GLN A 95 -8.40 10.59 -10.89
N LEU A 96 -8.72 10.16 -9.68
CA LEU A 96 -9.60 10.88 -8.77
C LEU A 96 -8.94 12.20 -8.33
N LEU A 97 -7.68 12.15 -7.91
CA LEU A 97 -6.89 13.32 -7.55
C LEU A 97 -6.87 14.34 -8.68
N THR A 98 -6.59 13.90 -9.90
CA THR A 98 -6.60 14.75 -11.10
C THR A 98 -7.92 15.50 -11.24
N LYS A 99 -9.06 14.82 -11.08
CA LYS A 99 -10.39 15.46 -11.16
C LYS A 99 -10.59 16.49 -10.04
N THR A 100 -10.19 16.15 -8.81
CA THR A 100 -10.30 17.03 -7.64
C THR A 100 -9.47 18.30 -7.82
N LEU A 101 -8.21 18.17 -8.26
CA LEU A 101 -7.33 19.31 -8.52
C LEU A 101 -7.87 20.21 -9.63
N TYR A 102 -8.43 19.65 -10.71
CA TYR A 102 -9.03 20.48 -11.76
C TYR A 102 -10.23 21.28 -11.28
N LYS A 103 -11.12 20.67 -10.49
CA LYS A 103 -12.26 21.39 -9.90
C LYS A 103 -11.78 22.52 -8.98
N TYR A 104 -10.71 22.29 -8.23
CA TYR A 104 -10.14 23.31 -7.36
C TYR A 104 -9.51 24.46 -8.17
N GLU A 105 -8.66 24.16 -9.15
CA GLU A 105 -8.01 25.15 -10.00
C GLU A 105 -9.04 26.00 -10.76
N ASP A 106 -10.09 25.38 -11.30
CA ASP A 106 -11.13 26.08 -12.07
C ASP A 106 -11.91 27.09 -11.20
N LYS A 107 -12.16 26.75 -9.94
CA LYS A 107 -12.87 27.61 -8.99
C LYS A 107 -12.00 28.72 -8.39
N ASN A 108 -10.72 28.45 -8.15
CA ASN A 108 -9.85 29.34 -7.37
C ASN A 108 -8.80 30.06 -8.21
N ASN A 109 -8.58 29.61 -9.46
CA ASN A 109 -7.53 30.08 -10.36
C ASN A 109 -6.12 30.06 -9.73
N ASP A 110 -5.86 29.07 -8.86
CA ASP A 110 -4.58 28.94 -8.13
C ASP A 110 -4.28 27.48 -7.73
N TYR A 111 -3.03 27.24 -7.31
CA TYR A 111 -2.52 25.96 -6.80
C TYR A 111 -2.50 25.94 -5.28
N LEU A 112 -2.90 24.81 -4.68
CA LEU A 112 -2.82 24.62 -3.24
C LEU A 112 -1.54 23.87 -2.86
N LEU A 113 -0.56 24.60 -2.32
CA LEU A 113 0.76 24.04 -1.98
C LEU A 113 0.98 23.77 -0.50
N ASP A 114 0.16 24.34 0.38
CA ASP A 114 0.24 24.02 1.80
C ASP A 114 -0.17 22.57 2.03
N SER A 115 0.68 21.79 2.70
CA SER A 115 0.48 20.34 2.82
C SER A 115 -0.73 19.98 3.67
N ASP A 116 -1.02 20.77 4.70
CA ASP A 116 -2.09 20.48 5.64
C ASP A 116 -3.44 20.82 4.96
N CYS A 117 -3.50 21.98 4.29
CA CYS A 117 -4.67 22.37 3.50
C CYS A 117 -4.90 21.45 2.28
N PHE A 118 -3.84 21.06 1.56
CA PHE A 118 -3.94 20.18 0.40
C PHE A 118 -4.53 18.83 0.78
N LYS A 119 -4.02 18.23 1.86
CA LYS A 119 -4.55 16.98 2.40
C LYS A 119 -6.04 17.13 2.72
N GLN A 120 -6.39 18.15 3.49
CA GLN A 120 -7.78 18.39 3.88
C GLN A 120 -8.68 18.54 2.65
N LEU A 121 -8.26 19.28 1.63
CA LEU A 121 -9.00 19.45 0.39
C LEU A 121 -9.27 18.11 -0.30
N ILE A 122 -8.22 17.33 -0.58
CA ILE A 122 -8.38 16.11 -1.40
C ILE A 122 -9.19 15.04 -0.67
N GLU A 123 -9.06 14.95 0.65
CA GLU A 123 -9.75 13.95 1.47
C GLU A 123 -11.22 14.33 1.72
N THR A 124 -11.53 15.63 1.79
CA THR A 124 -12.90 16.11 1.95
C THR A 124 -13.69 16.02 0.65
N GLU A 125 -13.08 16.39 -0.47
CA GLU A 125 -13.74 16.36 -1.80
C GLU A 125 -13.85 14.94 -2.36
N GLU A 126 -12.94 14.04 -1.98
CA GLU A 126 -12.94 12.66 -2.42
C GLU A 126 -12.44 11.74 -1.30
N SER A 127 -13.37 11.07 -0.62
CA SER A 127 -13.06 10.15 0.49
C SER A 127 -12.17 8.98 0.08
N GLN A 128 -12.13 8.64 -1.21
CA GLN A 128 -11.21 7.61 -1.73
C GLN A 128 -9.74 8.07 -1.80
N LEU A 129 -9.44 9.34 -1.52
CA LEU A 129 -8.08 9.87 -1.42
C LEU A 129 -7.57 9.98 0.02
N ILE A 130 -8.36 9.54 1.01
CA ILE A 130 -7.94 9.49 2.42
C ILE A 130 -6.65 8.70 2.55
N GLY A 131 -5.63 9.33 3.14
CA GLY A 131 -4.31 8.75 3.36
C GLY A 131 -3.40 8.73 2.13
N PHE A 132 -3.83 9.19 0.95
CA PHE A 132 -3.02 9.09 -0.27
C PHE A 132 -1.73 9.93 -0.21
N LEU A 133 -1.82 11.16 0.31
CA LEU A 133 -0.63 12.00 0.54
C LEU A 133 0.29 11.40 1.62
N ASP A 134 -0.30 10.80 2.67
CA ASP A 134 0.48 10.17 3.74
C ASP A 134 1.24 8.95 3.22
N GLU A 135 0.60 8.12 2.39
CA GLU A 135 1.21 6.95 1.75
C GLU A 135 2.45 7.36 0.94
N MET A 136 2.30 8.36 0.06
CA MET A 136 3.42 8.86 -0.75
C MET A 136 4.49 9.54 0.11
N THR A 137 4.09 10.26 1.16
CA THR A 137 5.05 10.86 2.10
C THR A 137 5.85 9.79 2.82
N ASN A 138 5.20 8.73 3.30
CA ASN A 138 5.85 7.63 4.00
C ASN A 138 6.77 6.82 3.09
N ALA A 139 6.41 6.67 1.81
CA ALA A 139 7.21 5.98 0.82
C ALA A 139 8.47 6.78 0.40
N LEU A 140 8.34 8.11 0.24
CA LEU A 140 9.38 8.94 -0.37
C LEU A 140 10.21 9.76 0.62
N VAL A 141 9.72 9.97 1.86
CA VAL A 141 10.38 10.82 2.85
C VAL A 141 11.02 9.96 3.95
N PRO A 142 12.36 9.98 4.10
CA PRO A 142 13.03 9.24 5.17
C PRO A 142 12.57 9.67 6.56
N LYS A 143 12.32 8.69 7.45
CA LYS A 143 11.85 8.91 8.84
C LYS A 143 12.76 9.82 9.68
N ARG A 144 14.04 9.93 9.33
CA ARG A 144 15.06 10.73 10.04
C ARG A 144 15.05 12.25 9.75
N ARG A 145 14.12 12.75 8.93
CA ARG A 145 14.07 14.18 8.59
C ARG A 145 13.42 15.01 9.70
N THR A 146 13.90 16.24 9.88
CA THR A 146 13.26 17.24 10.74
C THR A 146 11.90 17.66 10.18
N GLU A 147 10.98 18.10 11.03
CA GLU A 147 9.63 18.54 10.63
C GLU A 147 9.66 19.62 9.54
N LYS A 148 10.56 20.61 9.64
CA LYS A 148 10.74 21.63 8.60
C LYS A 148 11.12 21.06 7.24
N ASN A 149 11.97 20.03 7.22
CA ASN A 149 12.39 19.36 5.99
C ASN A 149 11.32 18.37 5.48
N LYS A 150 10.46 17.87 6.36
CA LYS A 150 9.30 17.05 6.01
C LYS A 150 8.24 17.87 5.28
N LYS A 151 7.90 19.07 5.78
CA LYS A 151 6.98 19.99 5.08
C LYS A 151 7.46 20.36 3.66
N LYS A 152 8.75 20.69 3.51
CA LYS A 152 9.35 20.92 2.18
C LYS A 152 9.27 19.68 1.27
N ALA A 153 9.42 18.49 1.84
CA ALA A 153 9.32 17.26 1.06
C ALA A 153 7.88 16.98 0.62
N GLN A 154 6.90 17.24 1.48
CA GLN A 154 5.49 17.15 1.14
C GLN A 154 5.11 18.14 0.03
N GLN A 155 5.61 19.38 0.09
CA GLN A 155 5.42 20.35 -1.00
C GLN A 155 5.94 19.83 -2.35
N LYS A 156 7.11 19.18 -2.36
CA LYS A 156 7.63 18.53 -3.58
C LYS A 156 6.72 17.41 -4.09
N ILE A 157 6.17 16.60 -3.19
CA ILE A 157 5.22 15.53 -3.54
C ILE A 157 3.94 16.13 -4.14
N ILE A 158 3.42 17.20 -3.54
CA ILE A 158 2.25 17.92 -4.04
C ILE A 158 2.52 18.48 -5.44
N SER A 159 3.67 19.10 -5.66
CA SER A 159 4.05 19.58 -7.00
C SER A 159 4.16 18.43 -8.02
N GLN A 160 4.63 17.24 -7.61
CA GLN A 160 4.62 16.05 -8.48
C GLN A 160 3.21 15.59 -8.80
N TYR A 161 2.27 15.65 -7.85
CA TYR A 161 0.87 15.35 -8.12
C TYR A 161 0.25 16.29 -9.14
N TYR A 162 0.51 17.60 -9.04
CA TYR A 162 0.08 18.56 -10.07
C TYR A 162 0.72 18.25 -11.43
N LEU A 163 2.00 17.89 -11.46
CA LEU A 163 2.66 17.47 -12.70
C LEU A 163 2.00 16.25 -13.33
N LEU A 164 1.74 15.20 -12.56
CA LEU A 164 1.07 13.97 -13.01
C LEU A 164 -0.38 14.25 -13.46
N ALA A 165 -1.11 15.09 -12.74
CA ALA A 165 -2.45 15.53 -13.12
C ALA A 165 -2.43 16.34 -14.43
N GLY A 166 -1.39 17.17 -14.62
CA GLY A 166 -1.12 17.93 -15.84
C GLY A 166 -0.79 17.03 -17.03
N LEU A 167 0.01 15.97 -16.84
CA LEU A 167 0.25 14.97 -17.89
C LEU A 167 -1.02 14.23 -18.29
N ARG A 168 -1.90 13.98 -17.32
CA ARG A 168 -3.17 13.26 -17.54
C ARG A 168 -4.22 14.11 -18.26
N ASN A 169 -4.15 15.44 -18.19
CA ASN A 169 -5.04 16.33 -18.92
C ASN A 169 -4.26 16.96 -20.06
N GLN A 170 -4.62 16.67 -21.31
CA GLN A 170 -3.82 16.94 -22.51
C GLN A 170 -3.52 18.43 -22.81
N ASN A 171 -3.80 19.35 -21.89
CA ASN A 171 -3.46 20.76 -21.98
C ASN A 171 -1.95 20.98 -21.76
N ILE A 172 -1.20 21.01 -22.87
CA ILE A 172 0.23 21.32 -22.94
C ILE A 172 0.59 22.57 -22.10
N ASN A 173 -0.27 23.59 -22.11
CA ASN A 173 -0.04 24.82 -21.34
C ASN A 173 -0.10 24.61 -19.83
N LYS A 174 -1.01 23.76 -19.33
CA LYS A 174 -1.08 23.43 -17.91
C LYS A 174 0.10 22.56 -17.47
N TYR A 175 0.54 21.65 -18.33
CA TYR A 175 1.72 20.84 -18.07
C TYR A 175 2.98 21.71 -17.86
N LYS A 176 3.23 22.71 -18.71
CA LYS A 176 4.35 23.65 -18.55
C LYS A 176 4.30 24.38 -17.21
N THR A 177 3.13 24.89 -16.82
CA THR A 177 2.94 25.54 -15.52
C THR A 177 3.19 24.57 -14.37
N ASN A 178 2.65 23.36 -14.43
CA ASN A 178 2.83 22.34 -13.38
C ASN A 178 4.29 21.88 -13.26
N LEU A 179 5.02 21.85 -14.36
CA LEU A 179 6.44 21.51 -14.35
C LEU A 179 7.30 22.66 -13.80
N SER A 180 6.98 23.92 -14.15
CA SER A 180 7.61 25.09 -13.52
C SER A 180 7.42 25.09 -12.00
N LEU A 181 6.22 24.72 -11.54
CA LEU A 181 5.86 24.57 -10.13
C LEU A 181 6.72 23.49 -9.45
N TYR A 182 6.89 22.34 -10.10
CA TYR A 182 7.76 21.28 -9.61
C TYR A 182 9.23 21.71 -9.52
N LEU A 183 9.78 22.36 -10.56
CA LEU A 183 11.16 22.84 -10.56
C LEU A 183 11.41 23.86 -9.45
N SER A 184 10.44 24.76 -9.23
CA SER A 184 10.46 25.72 -8.11
C SER A 184 10.49 24.98 -6.76
N SER A 185 9.66 23.95 -6.58
CA SER A 185 9.68 23.13 -5.35
C SER A 185 11.02 22.43 -5.11
N CYS A 186 11.73 22.08 -6.18
CA CYS A 186 13.08 21.50 -6.14
C CYS A 186 14.16 22.51 -5.73
N GLY A 187 13.85 23.81 -5.74
CA GLY A 187 14.74 24.90 -5.36
C GLY A 187 15.34 25.65 -6.55
N LEU A 188 14.83 25.44 -7.77
CA LEU A 188 15.26 26.23 -8.92
C LEU A 188 14.68 27.64 -8.81
N SER A 189 15.52 28.66 -9.01
CA SER A 189 15.06 30.06 -8.99
C SER A 189 14.14 30.34 -10.18
N SER A 190 13.27 31.34 -10.05
CA SER A 190 12.45 31.83 -11.17
C SER A 190 13.32 32.20 -12.38
N THR A 191 14.47 32.83 -12.15
CA THR A 191 15.46 33.13 -13.19
C THR A 191 16.01 31.88 -13.86
N GLY A 192 16.25 30.80 -13.11
CA GLY A 192 16.70 29.52 -13.66
C GLY A 192 15.60 28.83 -14.48
N ILE A 193 14.35 28.89 -14.02
CA ILE A 193 13.18 28.40 -14.76
C ILE A 193 13.01 29.17 -16.07
N ASP A 194 13.04 30.51 -16.02
CA ASP A 194 12.94 31.38 -17.18
C ASP A 194 14.08 31.14 -18.17
N PHE A 195 15.30 30.92 -17.68
CA PHE A 195 16.44 30.57 -18.51
C PHE A 195 16.20 29.25 -19.25
N LEU A 196 15.76 28.19 -18.57
CA LEU A 196 15.47 26.91 -19.21
C LEU A 196 14.36 27.03 -20.27
N MET A 197 13.28 27.77 -19.97
CA MET A 197 12.21 28.04 -20.92
C MET A 197 12.72 28.80 -22.16
N ARG A 198 13.56 29.82 -21.95
CA ARG A 198 14.15 30.63 -23.04
C ARG A 198 15.21 29.87 -23.85
N ALA A 199 15.90 28.91 -23.23
CA ALA A 199 16.92 28.07 -23.88
C ALA A 199 16.32 27.05 -24.87
N GLY A 200 15.00 27.02 -25.05
CA GLY A 200 14.34 26.06 -25.94
C GLY A 200 14.41 24.62 -25.42
N ILE A 201 14.94 24.41 -24.20
CA ILE A 201 14.71 23.20 -23.43
C ILE A 201 13.21 23.23 -23.19
N THR A 202 12.49 22.50 -24.05
CA THR A 202 11.05 22.41 -23.98
C THR A 202 10.77 21.60 -22.73
N ILE A 203 10.54 22.34 -21.66
CA ILE A 203 9.99 21.86 -20.41
C ILE A 203 8.55 21.44 -20.70
#